data_AF-A0A7K2Y0W7-F1
#
_entry.id   AF-A0A7K2Y0W7-F1
#
_cell.length_a   1.000
_cell.length_b   1.000
_cell.length_c   1.000
_cell.angle_alpha   90.00
_cell.angle_beta   90.00
_cell.angle_gamma   90.00
#
_symmetry.space_group_name_H-M   'P 1'
#
loop_
_entity.id
_entity.type
_entity.pdbx_description
1 polymer ?
#
loop_
_entity_poly.entity_id
_entity_poly.type
_entity_poly.pdbx_seq_one_letter_code
_entity_poly.pdbx_strand_id
1 'polypeptide(L)'
;MPPWCAWFGPADWHAFEALLNDVFLDGNTSGPPMRFGEHRHLSLAAEGQTGAPLDLAEIAELVRALPHANWRSATVSFLNQKQRLAERRRELERAGFAEVRNLLMPRLVTVGSVTERHALAVALTEELAAVVVIQVGGSLSAPVPPEQFDSWRVDSAEVWAAAMTNLDAAPVSLQYNEDANPLVNVEADGGWTSTHLLRAADLIDRPAPFGILAMVPYHGHLMLWAVEGPELHTCVIAYGPLVRKMWEDAPQEYRLSSRLLWIGEDGIESIGVDPAPPGSEEPGVITGSARFLEMLAGFRPPDDYPG
;
A
#
# COMPACT_ATOMS: atom_id res chain seq x y z
N MET A 1 -15.51 -16.56 -18.95
CA MET A 1 -14.24 -16.08 -18.36
C MET A 1 -14.51 -15.40 -17.04
N PRO A 2 -13.67 -15.59 -16.02
CA PRO A 2 -13.78 -14.88 -14.75
C PRO A 2 -13.56 -13.36 -14.90
N PRO A 3 -14.20 -12.51 -14.07
CA PRO A 3 -14.05 -11.06 -14.13
C PRO A 3 -12.60 -10.57 -13.97
N TRP A 4 -11.80 -11.27 -13.18
CA TRP A 4 -10.40 -10.94 -12.89
C TRP A 4 -9.43 -11.21 -14.05
N CYS A 5 -9.90 -11.74 -15.17
CA CYS A 5 -9.10 -11.90 -16.40
C CYS A 5 -9.91 -11.58 -17.66
N ALA A 6 -10.91 -10.70 -17.55
CA ALA A 6 -11.91 -10.42 -18.59
C ALA A 6 -11.33 -9.98 -19.96
N TRP A 7 -10.05 -9.59 -20.00
CA TRP A 7 -9.32 -9.18 -21.21
C TRP A 7 -8.83 -10.32 -22.09
N PHE A 8 -8.82 -11.57 -21.62
CA PHE A 8 -8.50 -12.70 -22.51
C PHE A 8 -9.57 -12.88 -23.60
N GLY A 9 -9.15 -13.34 -24.78
CA GLY A 9 -10.10 -13.96 -25.71
C GLY A 9 -10.51 -15.35 -25.20
N PRO A 10 -11.63 -15.93 -25.70
CA PRO A 10 -12.01 -17.30 -25.36
C PRO A 10 -10.91 -18.33 -25.61
N ALA A 11 -10.15 -18.18 -26.70
CA ALA A 11 -9.04 -19.06 -27.05
C ALA A 11 -7.88 -18.94 -26.05
N ASP A 12 -7.52 -17.71 -25.66
CA ASP A 12 -6.44 -17.44 -24.71
C ASP A 12 -6.80 -17.94 -23.30
N TRP A 13 -8.07 -17.79 -22.91
CA TRP A 13 -8.57 -18.36 -21.66
C TRP A 13 -8.43 -19.89 -21.64
N HIS A 14 -8.83 -20.58 -22.70
CA HIS A 14 -8.67 -22.04 -22.77
C HIS A 14 -7.20 -22.47 -22.78
N ALA A 15 -6.32 -21.71 -23.46
CA ALA A 15 -4.89 -21.96 -23.43
C ALA A 15 -4.30 -21.74 -22.03
N PHE A 16 -4.75 -20.70 -21.32
CA PHE A 16 -4.34 -20.41 -19.96
C PHE A 16 -4.84 -21.46 -18.97
N GLU A 17 -6.09 -21.90 -19.07
CA GLU A 17 -6.65 -22.99 -18.27
C GLU A 17 -5.90 -24.31 -18.50
N ALA A 18 -5.56 -24.63 -19.76
CA ALA A 18 -4.76 -25.80 -20.09
C ALA A 18 -3.35 -25.72 -19.47
N LEU A 19 -2.72 -24.54 -19.51
CA LEU A 19 -1.43 -24.29 -18.85
C LEU A 19 -1.50 -24.48 -17.33
N LEU A 20 -2.51 -23.93 -16.66
CA LEU A 20 -2.65 -24.09 -15.21
C LEU A 20 -2.86 -25.56 -14.83
N ASN A 21 -3.68 -26.29 -15.59
CA ASN A 21 -3.84 -27.73 -15.40
C ASN A 21 -2.51 -28.47 -15.56
N ASP A 22 -1.75 -28.19 -16.62
CA ASP A 22 -0.44 -28.80 -16.85
C ASP A 22 0.59 -28.47 -15.76
N VAL A 23 0.64 -27.23 -15.28
CA VAL A 23 1.62 -26.79 -14.26
C VAL A 23 1.27 -27.29 -12.87
N PHE A 24 -0.02 -27.37 -12.51
CA PHE A 24 -0.44 -27.75 -11.16
C PHE A 24 -0.90 -29.21 -11.01
N LEU A 25 -1.24 -29.92 -12.09
CA LEU A 25 -1.72 -31.30 -12.05
C LEU A 25 -0.67 -32.32 -12.53
N ASP A 26 0.62 -32.04 -12.37
CA ASP A 26 1.68 -32.98 -12.74
C ASP A 26 1.74 -34.18 -11.75
N GLY A 27 0.86 -35.15 -11.98
CA GLY A 27 1.29 -36.53 -12.17
C GLY A 27 1.08 -37.59 -11.08
N ASN A 28 0.99 -37.29 -9.78
CA ASN A 28 1.01 -38.38 -8.76
C ASN A 28 0.18 -38.21 -7.47
N THR A 29 -0.57 -37.13 -7.27
CA THR A 29 -1.51 -37.02 -6.15
C THR A 29 -2.92 -36.88 -6.69
N SER A 30 -3.71 -37.94 -6.51
CA SER A 30 -5.08 -38.14 -6.96
C SER A 30 -6.06 -37.16 -6.30
N GLY A 31 -6.01 -35.90 -6.72
CA GLY A 31 -7.04 -34.89 -6.48
C GLY A 31 -7.89 -34.66 -7.74
N PRO A 32 -9.16 -34.24 -7.62
CA PRO A 32 -9.93 -33.79 -8.76
C PRO A 32 -9.24 -32.59 -9.45
N PRO A 33 -9.35 -32.46 -10.79
CA PRO A 33 -8.78 -31.31 -11.49
C PRO A 33 -9.33 -30.00 -10.92
N MET A 34 -8.44 -29.07 -10.60
CA MET A 34 -8.80 -27.77 -10.04
C MET A 34 -9.68 -27.00 -11.02
N ARG A 35 -10.81 -26.47 -10.55
CA ARG A 35 -11.68 -25.59 -11.34
C ARG A 35 -11.21 -24.14 -11.21
N PHE A 36 -10.24 -23.76 -12.03
CA PHE A 36 -9.59 -22.44 -11.99
C PHE A 36 -10.53 -21.26 -12.35
N GLY A 37 -11.75 -21.50 -12.83
CA GLY A 37 -12.75 -20.48 -13.12
C GLY A 37 -13.45 -19.88 -11.87
N GLU A 38 -13.53 -20.63 -10.77
CA GLU A 38 -14.20 -20.18 -9.52
C GLU A 38 -13.19 -19.76 -8.44
N HIS A 39 -11.97 -20.28 -8.47
CA HIS A 39 -10.95 -20.04 -7.46
C HIS A 39 -9.87 -19.09 -7.98
N ARG A 40 -9.92 -17.81 -7.58
CA ARG A 40 -8.87 -16.81 -7.86
C ARG A 40 -7.61 -17.05 -7.02
N HIS A 41 -7.78 -17.49 -5.77
CA HIS A 41 -6.69 -17.65 -4.81
C HIS A 41 -6.44 -19.14 -4.51
N LEU A 42 -5.19 -19.57 -4.60
CA LEU A 42 -4.71 -20.90 -4.26
C LEU A 42 -3.64 -20.82 -3.15
N SER A 43 -3.30 -21.95 -2.54
CA SER A 43 -2.18 -22.05 -1.61
C SER A 43 -1.15 -23.06 -2.13
N LEU A 44 0.09 -22.62 -2.29
CA LEU A 44 1.23 -23.47 -2.66
C LEU A 44 1.79 -24.14 -1.41
N ALA A 45 1.16 -25.22 -0.98
CA ALA A 45 1.56 -25.99 0.20
C ALA A 45 2.17 -27.34 -0.21
N ALA A 46 3.25 -27.73 0.46
CA ALA A 46 3.56 -29.16 0.60
C ALA A 46 2.56 -29.80 1.57
N GLU A 47 2.31 -31.10 1.43
CA GLU A 47 1.38 -31.84 2.30
C GLU A 47 1.71 -31.59 3.79
N GLY A 48 0.72 -31.08 4.55
CA GLY A 48 0.87 -30.75 5.97
C GLY A 48 1.51 -29.39 6.31
N GLN A 49 1.79 -28.52 5.34
CA GLN A 49 2.34 -27.17 5.58
C GLN A 49 1.37 -26.05 5.20
N THR A 50 1.50 -24.88 5.86
CA THR A 50 0.84 -23.65 5.40
C THR A 50 1.57 -23.13 4.16
N GLY A 51 0.88 -23.14 3.01
CA GLY A 51 1.46 -22.78 1.72
C GLY A 51 1.51 -21.27 1.46
N ALA A 52 2.31 -20.87 0.46
CA ALA A 52 2.33 -19.48 0.00
C ALA A 52 1.02 -19.15 -0.72
N PRO A 53 0.32 -18.05 -0.38
CA PRO A 53 -0.87 -17.64 -1.12
C PRO A 53 -0.48 -17.29 -2.57
N LEU A 54 -1.30 -17.74 -3.51
CA LEU A 54 -1.13 -17.54 -4.95
C LEU A 54 -2.40 -16.93 -5.51
N ASP A 55 -2.30 -15.77 -6.16
CA ASP A 55 -3.40 -15.17 -6.93
C ASP A 55 -3.20 -15.50 -8.41
N LEU A 56 -4.16 -16.21 -9.00
CA LEU A 56 -4.13 -16.58 -10.42
C LEU A 56 -4.21 -15.36 -11.34
N ALA A 57 -4.75 -14.23 -10.86
CA ALA A 57 -4.77 -12.99 -11.62
C ALA A 57 -3.34 -12.46 -11.87
N GLU A 58 -2.40 -12.67 -10.93
CA GLU A 58 -1.00 -12.28 -11.12
C GLU A 58 -0.34 -13.10 -12.25
N ILE A 59 -0.66 -14.40 -12.33
CA ILE A 59 -0.18 -15.26 -13.42
C ILE A 59 -0.83 -14.84 -14.75
N ALA A 60 -2.12 -14.54 -14.74
CA ALA A 60 -2.85 -14.09 -15.93
C ALA A 60 -2.27 -12.79 -16.51
N GLU A 61 -1.98 -11.80 -15.67
CA GLU A 61 -1.33 -10.55 -16.10
C GLU A 61 0.11 -10.78 -16.58
N LEU A 62 0.87 -11.66 -15.92
CA LEU A 62 2.21 -12.01 -16.36
C LEU A 62 2.23 -12.59 -17.78
N VAL A 63 1.37 -13.57 -18.06
CA VAL A 63 1.36 -14.25 -19.37
C VAL A 63 0.74 -13.39 -20.46
N ARG A 64 -0.19 -12.49 -20.11
CA ARG A 64 -0.83 -11.55 -21.05
C ARG A 64 0.20 -10.72 -21.83
N ALA A 65 1.29 -10.32 -21.18
CA ALA A 65 2.34 -9.52 -21.81
C ALA A 65 3.29 -10.33 -22.72
N LEU A 66 3.09 -11.64 -22.87
CA LEU A 66 4.05 -12.57 -23.47
C LEU A 66 3.45 -13.39 -24.62
N PRO A 67 4.27 -13.82 -25.61
CA PRO A 67 3.85 -14.83 -26.59
C PRO A 67 3.54 -16.19 -25.94
N HIS A 68 2.56 -16.93 -26.47
CA HIS A 68 2.09 -18.21 -25.89
C HIS A 68 3.21 -19.24 -25.65
N ALA A 69 4.21 -19.29 -26.53
CA ALA A 69 5.36 -20.19 -26.39
C ALA A 69 6.15 -19.98 -25.09
N ASN A 70 6.10 -18.77 -24.51
CA ASN A 70 6.84 -18.41 -23.31
C ASN A 70 6.02 -18.58 -22.03
N TRP A 71 4.69 -18.77 -22.14
CA TRP A 71 3.78 -18.77 -21.00
C TRP A 71 4.19 -19.80 -19.94
N ARG A 72 4.46 -21.05 -20.34
CA ARG A 72 4.87 -22.11 -19.40
C ARG A 72 6.13 -21.73 -18.63
N SER A 73 7.17 -21.27 -19.33
CA SER A 73 8.43 -20.89 -18.70
C SER A 73 8.27 -19.71 -17.73
N ALA A 74 7.42 -18.73 -18.07
CA ALA A 74 7.13 -17.57 -17.24
C ALA A 74 6.34 -17.98 -15.99
N THR A 75 5.29 -18.78 -16.13
CA THR A 75 4.48 -19.29 -15.02
C THR A 75 5.32 -20.14 -14.06
N VAL A 76 6.13 -21.08 -14.55
CA VAL A 76 7.01 -21.89 -13.70
C VAL A 76 8.04 -21.02 -12.98
N SER A 77 8.64 -20.06 -13.68
CA SER A 77 9.61 -19.13 -13.07
C SER A 77 8.97 -18.29 -11.96
N PHE A 78 7.75 -17.82 -12.18
CA PHE A 78 6.96 -17.08 -11.20
C PHE A 78 6.63 -17.91 -9.96
N LEU A 79 6.18 -19.16 -10.12
CA LEU A 79 5.91 -20.06 -9.00
C LEU A 79 7.16 -20.39 -8.20
N ASN A 80 8.28 -20.68 -8.88
CA ASN A 80 9.58 -20.90 -8.24
C ASN A 80 10.06 -19.65 -7.49
N GLN A 81 9.78 -18.46 -8.00
CA GLN A 81 10.07 -17.21 -7.30
C GLN A 81 9.20 -17.06 -6.03
N LYS A 82 7.89 -17.31 -6.12
CA LYS A 82 6.98 -17.25 -4.97
C LYS A 82 7.37 -18.26 -3.88
N GLN A 83 7.74 -19.48 -4.25
CA GLN A 83 8.21 -20.49 -3.30
C GLN A 83 9.51 -20.07 -2.61
N ARG A 84 10.51 -19.60 -3.37
CA ARG A 84 11.78 -19.08 -2.79
C ARG A 84 11.53 -17.92 -1.84
N LEU A 85 10.63 -17.01 -2.17
CA LEU A 85 10.25 -15.90 -1.29
C LEU A 85 9.56 -16.38 0.00
N ALA A 86 8.73 -17.43 -0.07
CA ALA A 86 8.11 -18.02 1.11
C ALA A 86 9.11 -18.75 2.01
N GLU A 87 10.07 -19.47 1.43
CA GLU A 87 11.20 -20.06 2.16
C GLU A 87 12.05 -18.98 2.83
N ARG A 88 12.41 -17.93 2.08
CA ARG A 88 13.17 -16.80 2.60
C ARG A 88 12.46 -16.11 3.76
N ARG A 89 11.14 -15.92 3.68
CA ARG A 89 10.33 -15.39 4.78
C ARG A 89 10.49 -16.25 6.05
N ARG A 90 10.37 -17.58 5.93
CA ARG A 90 10.51 -18.51 7.07
C ARG A 90 11.92 -18.50 7.68
N GLU A 91 12.96 -18.32 6.86
CA GLU A 91 14.33 -18.12 7.34
C GLU A 91 14.45 -16.83 8.15
N LEU A 92 13.93 -15.73 7.59
CA LEU A 92 14.00 -14.41 8.20
C LEU A 92 13.21 -14.30 9.50
N GLU A 93 12.12 -15.04 9.68
CA GLU A 93 11.35 -15.13 10.93
C GLU A 93 12.17 -15.73 12.10
N ARG A 94 13.32 -16.36 11.83
CA ARG A 94 14.24 -16.92 12.85
C ARG A 94 15.60 -16.22 12.88
N ALA A 95 15.82 -15.25 12.01
CA ALA A 95 17.09 -14.57 11.87
C ALA A 95 17.34 -13.58 13.02
N GLY A 96 18.62 -13.40 13.36
CA GLY A 96 19.06 -12.41 14.34
C GLY A 96 19.05 -10.99 13.78
N PHE A 97 19.06 -9.99 14.66
CA PHE A 97 18.97 -8.58 14.27
C PHE A 97 20.03 -8.15 13.24
N ALA A 98 21.28 -8.58 13.41
CA ALA A 98 22.36 -8.22 12.48
C ALA A 98 22.09 -8.66 11.03
N GLU A 99 21.38 -9.77 10.83
CA GLU A 99 21.04 -10.30 9.51
C GLU A 99 19.87 -9.55 8.87
N VAL A 100 18.91 -9.11 9.68
CA VAL A 100 17.69 -8.46 9.20
C VAL A 100 17.76 -6.94 9.22
N ARG A 101 18.74 -6.34 9.92
CA ARG A 101 18.84 -4.89 10.16
C ARG A 101 18.69 -4.05 8.89
N ASN A 102 19.33 -4.46 7.80
CA ASN A 102 19.31 -3.76 6.51
C ASN A 102 18.10 -4.12 5.64
N LEU A 103 17.22 -4.99 6.13
CA LEU A 103 15.97 -5.41 5.49
C LEU A 103 14.76 -4.86 6.25
N LEU A 104 14.95 -4.26 7.43
CA LEU A 104 13.85 -3.67 8.19
C LEU A 104 13.29 -2.47 7.44
N MET A 105 11.98 -2.43 7.29
CA MET A 105 11.27 -1.29 6.71
C MET A 105 10.04 -1.03 7.57
N PRO A 106 9.66 0.23 7.81
CA PRO A 106 8.31 0.51 8.27
C PRO A 106 7.32 0.15 7.16
N ARG A 107 6.09 -0.13 7.51
CA ARG A 107 4.98 -0.34 6.57
C ARG A 107 3.74 0.34 7.12
N LEU A 108 3.13 1.21 6.32
CA LEU A 108 1.81 1.73 6.66
C LEU A 108 0.78 0.62 6.62
N VAL A 109 -0.05 0.54 7.64
CA VAL A 109 -1.18 -0.38 7.77
C VAL A 109 -2.35 0.34 8.43
N THR A 110 -3.55 -0.22 8.33
CA THR A 110 -4.67 0.25 9.17
C THR A 110 -4.46 -0.20 10.61
N VAL A 111 -4.92 0.59 11.59
CA VAL A 111 -4.86 0.23 13.02
C VAL A 111 -5.51 -1.13 13.27
N GLY A 112 -6.65 -1.42 12.61
CA GLY A 112 -7.35 -2.70 12.73
C GLY A 112 -6.58 -3.92 12.18
N SER A 113 -5.53 -3.69 11.39
CA SER A 113 -4.65 -4.75 10.85
C SER A 113 -3.45 -5.04 11.73
N VAL A 114 -3.22 -4.24 12.77
CA VAL A 114 -2.16 -4.49 13.75
C VAL A 114 -2.56 -5.66 14.63
N THR A 115 -1.91 -6.80 14.41
CA THR A 115 -2.07 -8.04 15.19
C THR A 115 -0.93 -8.26 16.18
N GLU A 116 -1.06 -9.28 17.03
CA GLU A 116 -0.02 -9.81 17.92
C GLU A 116 1.29 -10.21 17.22
N ARG A 117 1.30 -10.30 15.88
CA ARG A 117 2.50 -10.57 15.09
C ARG A 117 3.35 -9.33 14.83
N HIS A 118 2.93 -8.14 15.25
CA HIS A 118 3.72 -6.91 15.13
C HIS A 118 4.28 -6.52 16.49
N ALA A 119 5.58 -6.72 16.68
CA ALA A 119 6.27 -6.34 17.91
C ALA A 119 6.32 -4.81 18.09
N LEU A 120 6.44 -4.07 16.98
CA LEU A 120 6.54 -2.62 16.95
C LEU A 120 5.50 -2.03 16.01
N ALA A 121 4.62 -1.21 16.59
CA ALA A 121 3.63 -0.41 15.89
C ALA A 121 3.62 1.01 16.46
N VAL A 122 3.60 2.00 15.57
CA VAL A 122 3.49 3.42 15.89
C VAL A 122 2.19 3.92 15.29
N ALA A 123 1.26 4.37 16.12
CA ALA A 123 0.03 5.01 15.63
C ALA A 123 0.39 6.34 14.97
N LEU A 124 -0.13 6.56 13.76
CA LEU A 124 0.04 7.83 13.03
C LEU A 124 -1.23 8.66 13.11
N THR A 125 -2.38 8.02 12.99
CA THR A 125 -3.71 8.60 13.17
C THR A 125 -4.60 7.58 13.90
N GLU A 126 -5.87 7.89 14.10
CA GLU A 126 -6.85 6.93 14.66
C GLU A 126 -7.07 5.71 13.75
N GLU A 127 -6.82 5.85 12.44
CA GLU A 127 -7.09 4.80 11.45
C GLU A 127 -5.81 4.18 10.85
N LEU A 128 -4.66 4.87 10.94
CA LEU A 128 -3.38 4.42 10.38
C LEU A 128 -2.31 4.20 11.45
N ALA A 129 -1.51 3.16 11.25
CA ALA A 129 -0.30 2.88 12.00
C ALA A 129 0.85 2.53 11.04
N ALA A 130 2.08 2.70 11.52
CA ALA A 130 3.26 2.16 10.88
C ALA A 130 3.82 1.00 11.71
N VAL A 131 4.02 -0.15 11.09
CA VAL A 131 4.60 -1.34 11.72
C VAL A 131 5.97 -1.63 11.17
N VAL A 132 6.88 -2.19 11.98
CA VAL A 132 8.17 -2.66 11.47
C VAL A 132 8.00 -4.06 10.87
N VAL A 133 8.49 -4.24 9.65
CA VAL A 133 8.50 -5.50 8.93
C VAL A 133 9.88 -5.78 8.35
N ILE A 134 10.15 -7.04 8.02
CA ILE A 134 11.34 -7.45 7.27
C ILE A 134 10.97 -7.53 5.80
N GLN A 135 11.62 -6.75 4.94
CA GLN A 135 11.46 -6.84 3.51
C GLN A 135 12.05 -8.16 3.01
N VAL A 136 11.21 -8.95 2.31
CA VAL A 136 11.62 -10.25 1.77
C VAL A 136 11.96 -10.12 0.28
N GLY A 137 11.14 -9.37 -0.47
CA GLY A 137 11.38 -9.08 -1.88
C GLY A 137 10.14 -8.53 -2.57
N GLY A 138 10.33 -7.53 -3.45
CA GLY A 138 9.21 -6.78 -4.03
C GLY A 138 8.32 -6.20 -2.92
N SER A 139 7.02 -6.48 -3.00
CA SER A 139 6.03 -6.10 -1.98
C SER A 139 5.87 -7.07 -0.83
N LEU A 140 6.52 -8.23 -0.91
CA LEU A 140 6.44 -9.24 0.14
C LEU A 140 7.29 -8.82 1.34
N SER A 141 6.67 -8.89 2.51
CA SER A 141 7.30 -8.65 3.79
C SER A 141 6.92 -9.73 4.81
N ALA A 142 7.75 -9.86 5.84
CA ALA A 142 7.48 -10.68 7.00
C ALA A 142 7.21 -9.76 8.20
N PRO A 143 6.12 -9.95 8.96
CA PRO A 143 5.94 -9.24 10.22
C PRO A 143 7.03 -9.67 11.21
N VAL A 144 7.41 -8.78 12.13
CA VAL A 144 8.35 -9.09 13.21
C VAL A 144 7.54 -9.47 14.47
N PRO A 145 7.39 -10.75 14.81
CA PRO A 145 6.66 -11.15 16.01
C PRO A 145 7.42 -10.77 17.30
N PRO A 146 6.71 -10.53 18.43
CA PRO A 146 7.32 -10.19 19.71
C PRO A 146 8.42 -11.18 20.15
N GLU A 147 8.20 -12.48 19.97
CA GLU A 147 9.18 -13.51 20.34
C GLU A 147 10.51 -13.35 19.58
N GLN A 148 10.45 -13.02 18.29
CA GLN A 148 11.65 -12.76 17.49
C GLN A 148 12.30 -11.45 17.93
N PHE A 149 11.51 -10.40 18.10
CA PHE A 149 11.97 -9.09 18.55
C PHE A 149 12.72 -9.18 19.89
N ASP A 150 12.14 -9.86 20.87
CA ASP A 150 12.73 -10.07 22.20
C ASP A 150 14.04 -10.86 22.12
N SER A 151 14.12 -11.82 21.20
CA SER A 151 15.34 -12.62 20.99
C SER A 151 16.53 -11.79 20.52
N TRP A 152 16.29 -10.65 19.87
CA TRP A 152 17.33 -9.77 19.37
C TRP A 152 18.05 -8.98 20.46
N ARG A 153 17.40 -8.79 21.62
CA ARG A 153 17.96 -8.05 22.78
C ARG A 153 18.46 -6.64 22.42
N VAL A 154 17.72 -5.94 21.57
CA VAL A 154 17.95 -4.55 21.15
C VAL A 154 16.72 -3.70 21.47
N ASP A 155 16.95 -2.41 21.69
CA ASP A 155 15.89 -1.47 22.05
C ASP A 155 14.97 -1.18 20.85
N SER A 156 13.68 -0.98 21.13
CA SER A 156 12.67 -0.61 20.12
C SER A 156 13.06 0.62 19.30
N ALA A 157 13.70 1.60 19.94
CA ALA A 157 14.17 2.80 19.27
C ALA A 157 15.29 2.48 18.24
N GLU A 158 16.18 1.54 18.53
CA GLU A 158 17.25 1.12 17.61
C GLU A 158 16.67 0.40 16.39
N VAL A 159 15.70 -0.50 16.61
CA VAL A 159 15.02 -1.21 15.52
C VAL A 159 14.22 -0.26 14.64
N TRP A 160 13.49 0.69 15.24
CA TRP A 160 12.78 1.73 14.50
C TRP A 160 13.74 2.62 13.70
N ALA A 161 14.84 3.07 14.30
CA ALA A 161 15.84 3.88 13.64
C ALA A 161 16.50 3.15 12.45
N ALA A 162 16.77 1.85 12.58
CA ALA A 162 17.26 1.03 11.48
C ALA A 162 16.24 0.94 10.33
N ALA A 163 14.96 0.74 10.65
CA ALA A 163 13.90 0.71 9.66
C ALA A 163 13.75 2.05 8.92
N MET A 164 13.79 3.17 9.65
CA MET A 164 13.75 4.51 9.06
C MET A 164 14.99 4.78 8.19
N THR A 165 16.18 4.36 8.62
CA THR A 165 17.41 4.49 7.81
C THR A 165 17.30 3.77 6.46
N ASN A 166 16.71 2.57 6.45
CA ASN A 166 16.51 1.81 5.20
C ASN A 166 15.43 2.47 4.33
N LEU A 167 14.35 2.96 4.94
CA LEU A 167 13.35 3.75 4.24
C LEU A 167 13.97 5.01 3.64
N ASP A 168 14.95 5.60 4.33
CA ASP A 168 15.65 6.79 3.90
C ASP A 168 16.51 6.57 2.65
N ALA A 169 17.12 5.38 2.57
CA ALA A 169 17.91 4.93 1.45
C ALA A 169 17.07 4.35 0.29
N ALA A 170 15.78 4.06 0.51
CA ALA A 170 14.93 3.42 -0.50
C ALA A 170 14.70 4.36 -1.70
N PRO A 171 14.89 3.87 -2.94
CA PRO A 171 14.72 4.68 -4.14
C PRO A 171 13.24 5.04 -4.35
N VAL A 172 13.03 6.26 -4.81
CA VAL A 172 11.70 6.80 -5.10
C VAL A 172 11.77 7.71 -6.33
N SER A 173 10.74 7.65 -7.16
CA SER A 173 10.55 8.57 -8.28
C SER A 173 9.49 9.60 -7.90
N LEU A 174 9.77 10.86 -8.21
CA LEU A 174 8.86 11.98 -7.94
C LEU A 174 8.38 12.56 -9.26
N GLN A 175 7.07 12.64 -9.43
CA GLN A 175 6.43 13.29 -10.56
C GLN A 175 5.68 14.52 -10.07
N TYR A 176 5.87 15.63 -10.78
CA TYR A 176 5.27 16.93 -10.44
C TYR A 176 4.25 17.27 -11.52
N ASN A 177 3.10 17.79 -11.13
CA ASN A 177 2.21 18.43 -12.09
C ASN A 177 2.75 19.81 -12.51
N GLU A 178 2.14 20.43 -13.52
CA GLU A 178 2.62 21.69 -14.11
C GLU A 178 2.15 22.95 -13.35
N ASP A 179 1.67 22.81 -12.11
CA ASP A 179 1.16 23.91 -11.32
C ASP A 179 2.28 24.71 -10.63
N ALA A 180 1.98 25.98 -10.27
CA ALA A 180 2.93 26.83 -9.55
C ALA A 180 3.31 26.29 -8.16
N ASN A 181 2.35 25.65 -7.48
CA ASN A 181 2.56 24.89 -6.23
C ASN A 181 2.25 23.41 -6.54
N PRO A 182 3.22 22.65 -7.07
CA PRO A 182 2.90 21.40 -7.75
C PRO A 182 2.65 20.25 -6.80
N LEU A 183 1.62 19.47 -7.09
CA LEU A 183 1.37 18.22 -6.41
C LEU A 183 2.46 17.20 -6.76
N VAL A 184 2.98 16.52 -5.74
CA VAL A 184 4.05 15.52 -5.86
C VAL A 184 3.43 14.14 -5.82
N ASN A 185 3.39 13.45 -6.96
CA ASN A 185 3.07 12.02 -7.03
C ASN A 185 4.34 11.22 -6.74
N VAL A 186 4.27 10.36 -5.74
CA VAL A 186 5.40 9.55 -5.26
C VAL A 186 5.23 8.13 -5.79
N GLU A 187 6.27 7.59 -6.41
CA GLU A 187 6.29 6.22 -6.93
C GLU A 187 7.50 5.48 -6.36
N ALA A 188 7.27 4.38 -5.65
CA ALA A 188 8.32 3.51 -5.15
C ALA A 188 8.13 2.08 -5.65
N ASP A 189 9.25 1.39 -5.85
CA ASP A 189 9.23 0.01 -6.29
C ASP A 189 8.65 -0.92 -5.22
N GLY A 190 8.11 -2.06 -5.65
CA GLY A 190 7.72 -3.13 -4.75
C GLY A 190 6.56 -2.77 -3.80
N GLY A 191 5.67 -1.85 -4.15
CA GLY A 191 4.46 -1.59 -3.35
C GLY A 191 4.74 -0.94 -1.98
N TRP A 192 5.85 -0.20 -1.87
CA TRP A 192 6.22 0.56 -0.68
C TRP A 192 5.82 2.05 -0.77
N THR A 193 5.19 2.47 -1.86
CA THR A 193 4.84 3.87 -2.15
C THR A 193 4.23 4.60 -0.96
N SER A 194 3.18 4.06 -0.33
CA SER A 194 2.53 4.74 0.79
C SER A 194 3.44 4.92 2.01
N THR A 195 4.42 4.03 2.21
CA THR A 195 5.34 4.07 3.35
C THR A 195 6.18 5.34 3.37
N HIS A 196 6.43 5.91 2.19
CA HIS A 196 7.14 7.17 2.04
C HIS A 196 6.41 8.38 2.63
N LEU A 197 5.15 8.24 3.08
CA LEU A 197 4.46 9.24 3.90
C LEU A 197 5.29 9.64 5.13
N LEU A 198 6.02 8.69 5.73
CA LEU A 198 6.86 8.94 6.91
C LEU A 198 8.05 9.88 6.62
N ARG A 199 8.31 10.17 5.34
CA ARG A 199 9.37 11.06 4.86
C ARG A 199 8.80 12.28 4.12
N ALA A 200 7.51 12.57 4.26
CA ALA A 200 6.82 13.55 3.41
C ALA A 200 7.51 14.92 3.34
N ALA A 201 8.08 15.38 4.47
CA ALA A 201 8.81 16.63 4.54
C ALA A 201 10.06 16.65 3.63
N ASP A 202 10.80 15.54 3.58
CA ASP A 202 11.99 15.41 2.74
C ASP A 202 11.65 15.30 1.25
N LEU A 203 10.48 14.73 0.93
CA LEU A 203 10.06 14.47 -0.46
C LEU A 203 9.48 15.69 -1.17
N ILE A 204 8.93 16.65 -0.43
CA ILE A 204 8.39 17.89 -1.01
C ILE A 204 9.51 18.87 -1.41
N ASP A 205 10.67 18.81 -0.74
CA ASP A 205 11.87 19.63 -1.00
C ASP A 205 11.58 21.14 -1.20
N ARG A 206 10.57 21.66 -0.50
CA ARG A 206 10.22 23.09 -0.48
C ARG A 206 9.46 23.48 0.80
N PRO A 207 9.36 24.78 1.12
CA PRO A 207 8.64 25.22 2.30
C PRO A 207 7.16 24.82 2.28
N ALA A 208 6.68 24.30 3.41
CA ALA A 208 5.28 23.95 3.64
C ALA A 208 4.81 24.63 4.95
N PRO A 209 4.67 25.98 4.95
CA PRO A 209 4.49 26.77 6.18
C PRO A 209 3.24 26.40 6.98
N PHE A 210 2.25 25.79 6.33
CA PHE A 210 1.00 25.36 6.94
C PHE A 210 0.85 23.84 6.96
N GLY A 211 1.96 23.11 6.83
CA GLY A 211 1.99 21.65 6.79
C GLY A 211 1.83 21.07 5.38
N ILE A 212 1.63 19.76 5.33
CA ILE A 212 1.55 19.01 4.08
C ILE A 212 0.19 18.31 4.02
N LEU A 213 -0.50 18.43 2.89
CA LEU A 213 -1.65 17.61 2.59
C LEU A 213 -1.19 16.34 1.89
N ALA A 214 -1.60 15.18 2.38
CA ALA A 214 -1.25 13.89 1.82
C ALA A 214 -2.49 13.05 1.48
N MET A 215 -2.40 12.32 0.37
CA MET A 215 -3.40 11.37 -0.10
C MET A 215 -2.80 9.97 -0.11
N VAL A 216 -3.37 9.07 0.71
CA VAL A 216 -2.90 7.68 0.84
C VAL A 216 -4.09 6.70 0.87
N PRO A 217 -4.82 6.56 -0.25
CA PRO A 217 -5.99 5.69 -0.33
C PRO A 217 -5.65 4.20 -0.17
N TYR A 218 -4.47 3.77 -0.66
CA TYR A 218 -4.01 2.39 -0.60
C TYR A 218 -2.48 2.31 -0.70
N HIS A 219 -1.87 1.14 -0.44
CA HIS A 219 -0.40 1.01 -0.33
C HIS A 219 0.41 1.48 -1.55
N GLY A 220 -0.18 1.41 -2.75
CA GLY A 220 0.47 1.79 -4.00
C GLY A 220 0.36 3.26 -4.36
N HIS A 221 -0.23 4.10 -3.49
CA HIS A 221 -0.51 5.49 -3.81
C HIS A 221 -0.07 6.43 -2.70
N LEU A 222 0.66 7.47 -3.10
CA LEU A 222 1.01 8.59 -2.25
C LEU A 222 1.12 9.84 -3.10
N MET A 223 0.30 10.83 -2.78
CA MET A 223 0.42 12.18 -3.33
C MET A 223 0.59 13.16 -2.19
N LEU A 224 1.48 14.13 -2.37
CA LEU A 224 1.83 15.14 -1.37
C LEU A 224 1.66 16.54 -1.96
N TRP A 225 1.18 17.47 -1.15
CA TRP A 225 1.04 18.88 -1.53
C TRP A 225 1.47 19.79 -0.38
N ALA A 226 2.40 20.71 -0.65
CA ALA A 226 2.84 21.71 0.31
C ALA A 226 1.75 22.76 0.51
N VAL A 227 1.29 22.94 1.75
CA VAL A 227 0.27 23.93 2.05
C VAL A 227 0.95 25.30 2.24
N GLU A 228 0.71 26.19 1.28
CA GLU A 228 1.33 27.53 1.23
C GLU A 228 0.37 28.66 1.57
N GLY A 229 -0.95 28.42 1.55
CA GLY A 229 -1.92 29.49 1.68
C GLY A 229 -3.38 29.06 1.52
N PRO A 230 -4.25 29.98 1.08
CA PRO A 230 -5.70 29.83 1.18
C PRO A 230 -6.32 28.80 0.25
N GLU A 231 -5.57 28.35 -0.76
CA GLU A 231 -5.99 27.29 -1.68
C GLU A 231 -6.29 25.98 -0.97
N LEU A 232 -5.81 25.80 0.27
CA LEU A 232 -6.10 24.64 1.12
C LEU A 232 -7.59 24.32 1.16
N HIS A 233 -8.46 25.32 1.30
CA HIS A 233 -9.90 25.10 1.39
C HIS A 233 -10.45 24.43 0.13
N THR A 234 -10.07 24.96 -1.03
CA THR A 234 -10.46 24.41 -2.34
C THR A 234 -9.85 23.04 -2.57
N CYS A 235 -8.59 22.83 -2.20
CA CYS A 235 -7.91 21.54 -2.34
C CYS A 235 -8.56 20.45 -1.49
N VAL A 236 -8.94 20.75 -0.24
CA VAL A 236 -9.61 19.77 0.64
C VAL A 236 -10.96 19.36 0.06
N ILE A 237 -11.77 20.32 -0.42
CA ILE A 237 -13.06 20.05 -1.06
C ILE A 237 -12.89 19.23 -2.35
N ALA A 238 -11.90 19.56 -3.18
CA ALA A 238 -11.68 18.89 -4.45
C ALA A 238 -11.11 17.47 -4.27
N TYR A 239 -10.13 17.30 -3.39
CA TYR A 239 -9.42 16.03 -3.24
C TYR A 239 -10.10 15.06 -2.27
N GLY A 240 -10.92 15.52 -1.32
CA GLY A 240 -11.64 14.64 -0.40
C GLY A 240 -12.46 13.55 -1.12
N PRO A 241 -13.38 13.91 -2.04
CA PRO A 241 -14.14 12.95 -2.83
C PRO A 241 -13.26 12.07 -3.72
N LEU A 242 -12.16 12.61 -4.25
CA LEU A 242 -11.23 11.85 -5.09
C LEU A 242 -10.53 10.75 -4.29
N VAL A 243 -9.99 11.06 -3.11
CA VAL A 243 -9.35 10.07 -2.22
C VAL A 243 -10.32 8.97 -1.85
N ARG A 244 -11.56 9.34 -1.47
CA ARG A 244 -12.59 8.37 -1.15
C ARG A 244 -12.88 7.44 -2.32
N LYS A 245 -13.03 8.00 -3.54
CA LYS A 245 -13.26 7.19 -4.75
C LYS A 245 -12.09 6.24 -5.02
N MET A 246 -10.85 6.73 -4.95
CA MET A 246 -9.67 5.89 -5.16
C MET A 246 -9.55 4.78 -4.12
N TRP A 247 -9.96 5.04 -2.87
CA TRP A 247 -10.06 4.05 -1.81
C TRP A 247 -11.17 3.02 -2.10
N GLU A 248 -12.34 3.45 -2.59
CA GLU A 248 -13.46 2.57 -2.98
C GLU A 248 -13.09 1.66 -4.16
N ASP A 249 -12.31 2.17 -5.12
CA ASP A 249 -11.85 1.44 -6.31
C ASP A 249 -10.68 0.47 -5.99
N ALA A 250 -9.95 0.70 -4.89
CA ALA A 250 -8.83 -0.15 -4.50
C ALA A 250 -9.29 -1.51 -3.91
N PRO A 251 -8.52 -2.61 -4.09
CA PRO A 251 -8.79 -3.87 -3.42
C PRO A 251 -8.80 -3.70 -1.89
N GLN A 252 -9.77 -4.34 -1.23
CA GLN A 252 -10.03 -4.13 0.20
C GLN A 252 -8.79 -4.36 1.08
N GLU A 253 -7.99 -5.36 0.74
CA GLU A 253 -6.76 -5.73 1.43
C GLU A 253 -5.63 -4.71 1.33
N TYR A 254 -5.71 -3.76 0.40
CA TYR A 254 -4.69 -2.72 0.20
C TYR A 254 -5.11 -1.33 0.67
N ARG A 255 -6.38 -1.17 1.05
CA ARG A 255 -6.96 0.09 1.49
C ARG A 255 -6.28 0.60 2.76
N LEU A 256 -6.01 1.90 2.79
CA LEU A 256 -5.40 2.59 3.92
C LEU A 256 -6.36 3.64 4.48
N SER A 257 -6.40 4.85 3.93
CA SER A 257 -7.32 5.90 4.41
C SER A 257 -8.30 6.34 3.32
N SER A 258 -9.58 6.47 3.66
CA SER A 258 -10.58 7.09 2.79
C SER A 258 -10.60 8.62 2.88
N ARG A 259 -9.70 9.18 3.71
CA ARG A 259 -9.63 10.58 4.10
C ARG A 259 -8.32 11.19 3.64
N LEU A 260 -8.29 12.52 3.56
CA LEU A 260 -7.05 13.26 3.39
C LEU A 260 -6.28 13.23 4.71
N LEU A 261 -4.96 13.30 4.64
CA LEU A 261 -4.12 13.46 5.81
C LEU A 261 -3.50 14.86 5.83
N TRP A 262 -3.50 15.52 6.97
CA TRP A 262 -2.72 16.73 7.20
C TRP A 262 -1.53 16.41 8.09
N ILE A 263 -0.34 16.78 7.65
CA ILE A 263 0.92 16.63 8.37
C ILE A 263 1.32 18.02 8.86
N GLY A 264 1.07 18.27 10.14
CA GLY A 264 1.46 19.50 10.83
C GLY A 264 2.72 19.30 11.67
N GLU A 265 3.08 20.31 12.46
CA GLU A 265 4.24 20.25 13.36
C GLU A 265 4.10 19.18 14.46
N ASP A 266 2.87 18.93 14.93
CA ASP A 266 2.60 18.01 16.05
C ASP A 266 2.36 16.56 15.61
N GLY A 267 2.30 16.30 14.30
CA GLY A 267 2.07 14.97 13.76
C GLY A 267 1.13 14.93 12.56
N ILE A 268 0.53 13.76 12.35
CA ILE A 268 -0.35 13.46 11.21
C ILE A 268 -1.78 13.33 11.75
N GLU A 269 -2.76 13.91 11.06
CA GLU A 269 -4.18 13.69 11.37
C GLU A 269 -5.00 13.45 10.11
N SER A 270 -6.12 12.75 10.28
CA SER A 270 -7.08 12.51 9.20
C SER A 270 -8.09 13.66 9.13
N ILE A 271 -8.19 14.32 7.97
CA ILE A 271 -9.15 15.38 7.69
C ILE A 271 -10.16 14.90 6.64
N GLY A 272 -11.39 15.38 6.72
CA GLY A 272 -12.46 14.92 5.83
C GLY A 272 -13.30 16.05 5.28
N VAL A 273 -14.13 15.68 4.30
CA VAL A 273 -15.22 16.51 3.79
C VAL A 273 -16.47 15.69 3.92
N ASP A 274 -17.34 16.09 4.84
CA ASP A 274 -18.67 15.53 4.91
C ASP A 274 -19.51 16.18 3.81
N PRO A 275 -20.04 15.39 2.86
CA PRO A 275 -20.84 15.95 1.78
C PRO A 275 -22.08 16.62 2.37
N ALA A 276 -22.50 17.71 1.73
CA ALA A 276 -23.76 18.34 2.08
C ALA A 276 -24.91 17.32 1.93
N PRO A 277 -25.94 17.36 2.80
CA PRO A 277 -27.10 16.50 2.66
C PRO A 277 -27.70 16.59 1.24
N PRO A 278 -28.22 15.50 0.66
CA PRO A 278 -28.85 15.55 -0.66
C PRO A 278 -29.94 16.63 -0.71
N GLY A 279 -29.79 17.62 -1.60
CA GLY A 279 -30.70 18.75 -1.75
C GLY A 279 -30.36 20.01 -0.93
N SER A 280 -29.22 20.03 -0.23
CA SER A 280 -28.68 21.23 0.42
C SER A 280 -27.95 22.13 -0.58
N GLU A 281 -28.12 23.44 -0.47
CA GLU A 281 -27.31 24.45 -1.18
C GLU A 281 -26.03 24.82 -0.41
N GLU A 282 -25.87 24.35 0.83
CA GLU A 282 -24.67 24.60 1.63
C GLU A 282 -23.50 23.72 1.16
N PRO A 283 -22.25 24.23 1.16
CA PRO A 283 -21.08 23.43 0.85
C PRO A 283 -20.87 22.31 1.87
N GLY A 284 -20.18 21.24 1.46
CA GLY A 284 -19.76 20.17 2.38
C GLY A 284 -18.92 20.72 3.54
N VAL A 285 -19.03 20.08 4.71
CA VAL A 285 -18.34 20.53 5.92
C VAL A 285 -16.97 19.88 6.01
N ILE A 286 -15.92 20.70 6.06
CA ILE A 286 -14.57 20.23 6.30
C ILE A 286 -14.43 19.86 7.79
N THR A 287 -13.91 18.67 8.07
CA THR A 287 -13.69 18.15 9.42
C THR A 287 -12.22 17.86 9.67
N GLY A 288 -11.75 18.11 10.90
CA GLY A 288 -10.37 17.92 11.36
C GLY A 288 -10.23 18.39 12.80
N SER A 289 -9.00 18.41 13.33
CA SER A 289 -8.70 18.97 14.65
C SER A 289 -9.07 20.45 14.75
N ALA A 290 -9.23 20.94 15.98
CA ALA A 290 -9.44 22.37 16.24
C ALA A 290 -8.32 23.23 15.62
N ARG A 291 -7.06 22.77 15.70
CA ARG A 291 -5.90 23.45 15.12
C ARG A 291 -6.02 23.57 13.60
N PHE A 292 -6.35 22.46 12.93
CA PHE A 292 -6.54 22.45 11.48
C PHE A 292 -7.67 23.40 11.05
N LEU A 293 -8.79 23.37 11.76
CA LEU A 293 -9.94 24.21 11.47
C LEU A 293 -9.67 25.70 11.75
N GLU A 294 -8.93 26.03 12.81
CA GLU A 294 -8.48 27.40 13.10
C GLU A 294 -7.56 27.94 12.00
N MET A 295 -6.59 27.14 11.56
CA MET A 295 -5.72 27.47 10.43
C MET A 295 -6.54 27.69 9.16
N LEU A 296 -7.45 26.77 8.84
CA LEU A 296 -8.31 26.85 7.68
C LEU A 296 -9.22 28.09 7.71
N ALA A 297 -9.77 28.44 8.88
CA ALA A 297 -10.58 29.65 9.07
C ALA A 297 -9.76 30.94 8.89
N GLY A 298 -8.45 30.89 9.14
CA GLY A 298 -7.52 31.99 8.86
C GLY A 298 -7.37 32.31 7.37
N PHE A 299 -7.80 31.41 6.49
CA PHE A 299 -7.67 31.50 5.04
C PHE A 299 -8.92 31.98 4.29
N ARG A 300 -9.93 32.52 4.99
CA ARG A 300 -11.25 32.87 4.41
C ARG A 300 -11.13 33.30 2.94
N PRO A 301 -11.83 32.61 2.00
CA PRO A 301 -11.90 33.08 0.63
C PRO A 301 -12.44 34.51 0.64
N PRO A 302 -11.99 35.41 -0.26
CA PRO A 302 -12.64 36.68 -0.47
C PRO A 302 -14.15 36.45 -0.62
N ASP A 303 -14.98 37.33 -0.06
CA ASP A 303 -16.46 37.21 -0.01
C ASP A 303 -17.15 37.01 -1.39
N ASP A 304 -16.39 37.04 -2.49
CA ASP A 304 -16.85 36.99 -3.88
C ASP A 304 -16.66 35.62 -4.59
N TYR A 305 -16.42 34.51 -3.89
CA TYR A 305 -16.35 33.20 -4.55
C TYR A 305 -17.77 32.69 -4.91
N PRO A 306 -18.15 32.54 -6.19
CA PRO A 306 -19.44 32.00 -6.56
C PRO A 306 -19.44 30.49 -6.30
N GLY A 307 -20.37 30.03 -5.47
CA GLY A 307 -20.69 28.61 -5.29
C GLY A 307 -21.35 27.98 -6.52
#